data_AF-Q4C2U4-F1
#
_entry.id   AF-Q4C2U4-F1
#
_cell.length_a   1.000
_cell.length_b   1.000
_cell.length_c   1.000
_cell.angle_alpha   90.00
_cell.angle_beta   90.00
_cell.angle_gamma   90.00
#
_symmetry.space_group_name_H-M   'P 1'
#
loop_
_entity.id
_entity.type
_entity.pdbx_description
1 polymer ?
#
loop_
_entity_poly.entity_id
_entity_poly.type
_entity_poly.pdbx_seq_one_letter_code
_entity_poly.pdbx_strand_id
1 'polypeptide(L)' 'MGTASQGDTIEEALGNLKEATELYLEEFPLPKTSPRLLTTFEVLSA' A
#
# COMPACT_ATOMS: atom_id res chain seq x y z
N MET A 1 -2.21 10.68 9.50
CA MET A 1 -2.23 9.63 10.52
C MET A 1 -1.27 8.55 10.04
N GLY A 2 -0.21 8.26 10.79
CA GLY A 2 0.72 7.17 10.48
C GLY A 2 0.57 6.06 11.51
N THR A 3 0.90 4.82 11.16
CA THR A 3 0.95 3.69 12.11
C THR A 3 2.33 3.62 12.74
N ALA A 4 2.38 3.53 14.07
CA ALA A 4 3.60 3.32 14.83
C ALA A 4 3.31 2.29 15.93
N SER A 5 4.26 1.40 16.20
CA SER A 5 4.15 0.36 17.23
C SER A 5 5.47 0.24 18.01
N GLN A 6 5.43 -0.48 19.13
CA GLN A 6 6.57 -0.80 19.98
C GLN A 6 6.44 -2.26 20.47
N GLY A 7 7.52 -2.80 21.04
CA GLY A 7 7.58 -4.14 21.64
C GLY A 7 8.89 -4.29 22.42
N ASP A 8 8.96 -5.27 23.32
CA ASP A 8 10.15 -5.54 24.13
C ASP A 8 11.29 -6.14 23.29
N THR A 9 10.94 -6.69 22.13
CA THR A 9 11.87 -7.18 21.10
C THR A 9 11.57 -6.56 19.75
N ILE A 10 12.54 -6.64 18.82
CA ILE A 10 12.34 -6.17 17.44
C ILE A 10 11.25 -6.98 16.76
N GLU A 11 11.23 -8.30 16.98
CA GLU A 11 10.25 -9.22 16.41
C GLU A 11 8.83 -8.88 16.87
N GLU A 12 8.66 -8.57 18.15
CA GLU A 12 7.39 -8.13 18.71
C GLU A 12 6.97 -6.77 18.14
N ALA A 13 7.88 -5.78 18.12
CA ALA A 13 7.57 -4.46 17.56
C ALA A 13 7.13 -4.55 16.09
N LEU A 14 7.77 -5.41 15.30
CA LEU A 14 7.38 -5.69 13.91
C LEU A 14 6.03 -6.39 13.81
N GLY A 15 5.75 -7.37 14.66
CA GLY A 15 4.45 -8.03 14.76
C GLY A 15 3.33 -7.03 15.05
N ASN A 16 3.53 -6.20 16.07
CA ASN A 16 2.60 -5.15 16.47
C ASN A 16 2.42 -4.09 15.36
N LEU A 17 3.49 -3.77 14.62
CA LEU A 17 3.41 -2.81 13.50
C LEU A 17 2.54 -3.36 12.37
N LYS A 18 2.70 -4.66 12.07
CA LYS A 18 1.95 -5.34 11.03
C LYS A 18 0.47 -5.36 11.37
N GLU A 19 0.11 -5.79 12.58
CA GLU A 19 -1.29 -5.80 13.04
C GLU A 19 -1.91 -4.39 13.00
N ALA A 20 -1.21 -3.38 13.55
CA ALA A 20 -1.70 -2.00 13.52
C ALA A 20 -1.91 -1.47 12.09
N THR A 21 -1.08 -1.90 11.16
CA THR A 21 -1.20 -1.53 9.74
C THR A 21 -2.36 -2.27 9.06
N GLU A 22 -2.58 -3.55 9.38
CA GLU A 22 -3.72 -4.33 8.88
C GLU A 22 -5.04 -3.68 9.33
N LEU A 23 -5.19 -3.36 10.62
CA LEU A 23 -6.36 -2.65 11.14
C LEU A 23 -6.58 -1.30 10.47
N TYR A 24 -5.50 -0.53 10.24
CA TYR A 24 -5.60 0.74 9.52
C TYR A 24 -6.13 0.56 8.09
N LEU A 25 -5.68 -0.47 7.37
CA LEU A 25 -6.11 -0.75 6.00
C LEU A 25 -7.53 -1.36 5.93
N GLU A 26 -7.98 -2.04 6.98
CA GLU A 26 -9.37 -2.47 7.12
C GLU A 26 -10.32 -1.28 7.26
N GLU A 27 -9.94 -0.28 8.08
CA GLU A 27 -10.72 0.95 8.27
C GLU A 27 -10.61 1.90 7.08
N PHE A 28 -9.42 2.00 6.50
CA PHE A 28 -9.09 2.89 5.38
C PHE A 28 -8.50 2.09 4.20
N PRO A 29 -9.33 1.36 3.44
CA PRO A 29 -8.85 0.53 2.34
C PRO A 29 -8.13 1.35 1.29
N LEU A 30 -7.08 0.77 0.72
CA LEU A 30 -6.36 1.41 -0.38
C LEU A 30 -7.34 1.69 -1.53
N PRO A 31 -7.26 2.88 -2.15
CA PRO A 31 -8.08 3.18 -3.30
C PRO A 31 -7.79 2.16 -4.39
N LYS A 32 -8.84 1.57 -4.96
CA LYS A 32 -8.71 0.74 -6.16
C LYS A 32 -8.18 1.64 -7.27
N THR A 33 -6.89 1.52 -7.56
CA THR A 33 -6.34 2.17 -8.75
C THR A 33 -6.81 1.40 -9.96
N SER A 34 -7.39 2.09 -10.94
CA SER A 34 -7.61 1.52 -12.26
C SER A 34 -6.27 0.99 -12.78
N PRO A 35 -6.24 -0.14 -13.53
CA PRO A 35 -5.04 -0.54 -14.25
C PRO A 35 -4.53 0.66 -15.04
N ARG A 36 -3.23 0.99 -14.91
CA ARG A 36 -2.63 1.99 -15.80
C ARG A 36 -2.80 1.48 -17.24
N LEU A 37 -3.60 2.19 -18.04
CA LEU A 37 -3.78 1.87 -19.45
C LEU A 37 -2.55 2.40 -20.22
N LEU A 38 -1.56 1.53 -20.41
CA LEU A 38 -0.47 1.77 -21.34
C LEU A 38 -0.93 1.28 -22.72
N THR A 39 -0.98 2.18 -23.68
CA THR A 39 -1.32 1.87 -25.07
C THR A 39 -0.38 2.61 -26.01
N THR A 40 -0.25 2.10 -27.22
CA THR A 40 0.56 2.68 -28.29
C THR A 40 -0.32 2.80 -29.54
N PHE A 41 -0.08 3.82 -30.36
CA PHE A 41 -0.70 3.94 -31.68
C PHE A 41 0.37 4.26 -32.72
N GLU A 42 0.12 3.88 -33.96
CA GLU A 42 1.03 4.15 -35.08
C GLU A 42 0.67 5.47 -35.76
N VAL A 43 1.68 6.17 -36.27
CA VAL A 43 1.51 7.40 -37.05
C VAL A 43 2.15 7.18 -38.42
N LEU A 44 1.39 7.49 -39.49
CA LEU A 44 1.92 7.49 -40.85
C LEU A 44 2.84 8.71 -41.05
N SER A 45 4.07 8.47 -41.51
CA SER A 45 4.95 9.54 -41.99
C SER A 45 4.58 9.90 -43.43
N ALA A 46 4.55 11.21 -43.71
CA ALA A 46 4.41 11.75 -45.07
C ALA A 46 5.67 11.49 -45.91
#